data_AF-A0A444IRD9-F1
#
_entry.id   AF-A0A444IRD9-F1
#
_cell.length_a   1.000
_cell.length_b   1.000
_cell.length_c   1.000
_cell.angle_alpha   90.00
_cell.angle_beta   90.00
_cell.angle_gamma   90.00
#
_symmetry.space_group_name_H-M   'P 1'
#
loop_
_entity.id
_entity.type
_entity.pdbx_description
1 polymer ?
#
loop_
_entity_poly.entity_id
_entity_poly.type
_entity_poly.pdbx_seq_one_letter_code
_entity_poly.pdbx_strand_id
1 'polypeptide(L)'
;MKTHSNQATPKYLGYVYQVLIAIEQCLDPKTKKNQTIWIECYGDVYDGSIGTEVKHHVDQSYLTDNSPDFWKTLKNLITEDISGIEEFVLHTTADIKPNSIYDGWDDLTKTKKYKRLKDHVPAETVADFYDKTITNFPRKNLLPILDKLTIKSSQLSVKEKWEELKENRLLTYIPKEFREDALDWIYGYVNKRAIEDCRYWRIKINDFDSDRQISLNKFTDDQIPFPAINKEKVDSIDRDFRFVNEMKKLEFRNSRVERAISDFLRAGQSRIKLLSYEPTTLAETLDEYDATILECVESKKDYWAEQLETNEIGSEKAVKFSKDLYNESINKQELIKIPDVKDTSLYYQKGRMHHNVNEKLFSWEFIGEDLK
;
A
#
# COMPACT_ATOMS: atom_id res chain seq x y z
N MET A 1 10.26 -0.71 -25.33
CA MET A 1 10.24 -2.16 -25.00
C MET A 1 9.06 -2.79 -25.71
N LYS A 2 9.23 -3.96 -26.37
CA LYS A 2 8.09 -4.74 -26.86
C LYS A 2 7.38 -5.37 -25.67
N THR A 3 6.07 -5.19 -25.57
CA THR A 3 5.22 -5.81 -24.54
C THR A 3 5.24 -7.33 -24.71
N HIS A 4 5.44 -8.06 -23.61
CA HIS A 4 5.45 -9.53 -23.64
C HIS A 4 4.02 -10.06 -23.86
N SER A 5 3.87 -11.19 -24.55
CA SER A 5 2.56 -11.81 -24.81
C SER A 5 1.77 -12.18 -23.55
N ASN A 6 2.47 -12.37 -22.42
CA ASN A 6 1.88 -12.77 -21.15
C ASN A 6 1.82 -11.60 -20.15
N GLN A 7 1.81 -10.35 -20.65
CA GLN A 7 1.80 -9.16 -19.79
C GLN A 7 0.44 -9.03 -19.09
N ALA A 8 0.38 -9.45 -17.83
CA ALA A 8 -0.83 -9.40 -17.00
C ALA A 8 -1.10 -8.02 -16.39
N THR A 9 -0.13 -7.09 -16.46
CA THR A 9 -0.20 -5.77 -15.82
C THR A 9 -1.47 -4.97 -16.15
N PRO A 10 -1.95 -4.89 -17.42
CA PRO A 10 -3.17 -4.15 -17.72
C PRO A 10 -4.42 -4.73 -17.03
N LYS A 11 -4.53 -6.07 -16.96
CA LYS A 11 -5.62 -6.73 -16.25
C LYS A 11 -5.52 -6.46 -14.75
N TYR A 12 -4.32 -6.54 -14.19
CA TYR A 12 -4.09 -6.22 -12.78
C TYR A 12 -4.43 -4.76 -12.45
N LEU A 13 -4.13 -3.81 -13.34
CA LEU A 13 -4.51 -2.41 -13.14
C LEU A 13 -6.02 -2.20 -13.08
N GLY A 14 -6.81 -3.03 -13.78
CA GLY A 14 -8.27 -3.05 -13.62
C GLY A 14 -8.69 -3.35 -12.18
N TYR A 15 -8.07 -4.37 -11.57
CA TYR A 15 -8.29 -4.70 -10.16
C TYR A 15 -7.82 -3.62 -9.20
N VAL A 16 -6.65 -3.02 -9.46
CA VAL A 16 -6.17 -1.88 -8.67
C VAL A 16 -7.19 -0.74 -8.71
N TYR A 17 -7.72 -0.42 -9.89
CA TYR A 17 -8.72 0.64 -10.05
C TYR A 17 -10.03 0.33 -9.31
N GLN A 18 -10.53 -0.92 -9.37
CA GLN A 18 -11.69 -1.37 -8.59
C GLN A 18 -11.49 -1.13 -7.08
N VAL A 19 -10.31 -1.46 -6.55
CA VAL A 19 -9.97 -1.21 -5.14
C VAL A 19 -9.99 0.29 -4.82
N LEU A 20 -9.50 1.15 -5.71
CA LEU A 20 -9.54 2.60 -5.49
C LEU A 20 -10.98 3.14 -5.47
N ILE A 21 -11.88 2.59 -6.29
CA ILE A 21 -13.31 2.95 -6.25
C ILE A 21 -13.95 2.48 -4.93
N ALA A 22 -13.59 1.30 -4.43
CA ALA A 22 -14.06 0.86 -3.12
C ALA A 22 -13.54 1.74 -1.97
N ILE A 23 -12.27 2.20 -2.05
CA ILE A 23 -11.70 3.16 -1.09
C ILE A 23 -12.44 4.50 -1.16
N GLU A 24 -12.73 5.01 -2.36
CA GLU A 24 -13.54 6.21 -2.56
C GLU A 24 -14.89 6.10 -1.83
N GLN A 25 -15.59 4.97 -2.00
CA GLN A 25 -16.85 4.70 -1.28
C GLN A 25 -16.66 4.63 0.23
N CYS A 26 -15.58 4.02 0.72
CA CYS A 26 -15.29 3.99 2.16
C CYS A 26 -15.04 5.39 2.75
N LEU A 27 -14.53 6.33 1.94
CA LEU A 27 -14.24 7.71 2.34
C LEU A 27 -15.37 8.71 2.02
N ASP A 28 -16.42 8.28 1.33
CA ASP A 28 -17.54 9.14 0.94
C ASP A 28 -18.34 9.59 2.20
N PRO A 29 -18.57 10.90 2.41
CA PRO A 29 -19.46 11.39 3.47
C PRO A 29 -20.85 10.75 3.53
N LYS A 30 -21.36 10.25 2.40
CA LYS A 30 -22.69 9.65 2.29
C LYS A 30 -22.74 8.21 2.79
N THR A 31 -21.58 7.56 2.90
CA THR A 31 -21.47 6.18 3.38
C THR A 31 -21.86 6.11 4.85
N LYS A 32 -22.83 5.24 5.16
CA LYS A 32 -23.48 5.20 6.47
C LYS A 32 -22.72 4.29 7.44
N LYS A 33 -22.84 4.60 8.73
CA LYS A 33 -22.44 3.67 9.80
C LYS A 33 -23.17 2.33 9.64
N ASN A 34 -22.49 1.24 9.98
CA ASN A 34 -22.93 -0.14 9.82
C ASN A 34 -23.08 -0.63 8.37
N GLN A 35 -22.77 0.20 7.37
CA GLN A 35 -22.71 -0.23 5.97
C GLN A 35 -21.51 -1.16 5.75
N THR A 36 -21.60 -2.01 4.73
CA THR A 36 -20.52 -2.89 4.31
C THR A 36 -20.28 -2.68 2.82
N ILE A 37 -19.04 -2.35 2.46
CA ILE A 37 -18.61 -2.29 1.06
C ILE A 37 -18.08 -3.68 0.69
N TRP A 38 -18.60 -4.24 -0.39
CA TRP A 38 -18.24 -5.53 -0.93
C TRP A 38 -17.45 -5.33 -2.21
N ILE A 39 -16.42 -6.14 -2.40
CA ILE A 39 -15.60 -6.16 -3.61
C ILE A 39 -15.67 -7.58 -4.18
N GLU A 40 -15.90 -7.73 -5.49
CA GLU A 40 -15.95 -9.02 -6.20
C GLU A 40 -16.95 -10.06 -5.63
N CYS A 41 -17.98 -9.61 -4.90
CA CYS A 41 -19.00 -10.49 -4.31
C CYS A 41 -20.38 -10.36 -4.98
N TYR A 42 -20.74 -9.14 -5.41
CA TYR A 42 -22.05 -8.79 -5.98
C TYR A 42 -21.86 -7.90 -7.23
N GLY A 43 -20.84 -8.22 -8.02
CA GLY A 43 -20.21 -7.33 -9.00
C GLY A 43 -18.86 -6.82 -8.50
N ASP A 44 -18.31 -5.84 -9.21
CA ASP A 44 -16.97 -5.31 -8.92
C ASP A 44 -16.91 -4.61 -7.56
N VAL A 45 -17.83 -3.66 -7.30
CA VAL A 45 -17.98 -2.98 -6.00
C VAL A 45 -19.47 -2.82 -5.66
N TYR A 46 -19.88 -3.17 -4.44
CA TYR A 46 -21.26 -3.05 -3.98
C TYR A 46 -21.34 -2.46 -2.59
N ASP A 47 -22.12 -1.41 -2.41
CA ASP A 47 -22.19 -0.69 -1.12
C ASP A 47 -23.31 -1.19 -0.20
N GLY A 48 -24.12 -2.17 -0.63
CA GLY A 48 -25.34 -2.60 0.08
C GLY A 48 -26.64 -2.08 -0.54
N SER A 49 -26.55 -1.15 -1.50
CA SER A 49 -27.68 -0.63 -2.29
C SER A 49 -27.32 -0.38 -3.76
N ILE A 50 -26.12 0.11 -4.04
CA ILE A 50 -25.63 0.47 -5.36
C ILE A 50 -24.57 -0.53 -5.80
N GLY A 51 -24.82 -1.21 -6.92
CA GLY A 51 -23.85 -2.05 -7.61
C GLY A 51 -23.06 -1.23 -8.62
N THR A 52 -21.74 -1.23 -8.52
CA THR A 52 -20.84 -0.51 -9.42
C THR A 52 -20.02 -1.51 -10.22
N GLU A 53 -20.20 -1.49 -11.54
CA GLU A 53 -19.37 -2.21 -12.49
C GLU A 53 -18.27 -1.28 -13.00
N VAL A 54 -17.01 -1.65 -12.82
CA VAL A 54 -15.86 -0.79 -13.07
C VAL A 54 -15.16 -1.17 -14.36
N LYS A 55 -14.88 -0.19 -15.22
CA LYS A 55 -14.15 -0.35 -16.48
C LYS A 55 -13.03 0.67 -16.59
N HIS A 56 -11.80 0.18 -16.49
CA HIS A 56 -10.59 1.00 -16.62
C HIS A 56 -9.95 0.82 -17.99
N HIS A 57 -9.69 1.93 -18.67
CA HIS A 57 -8.96 2.01 -19.92
C HIS A 57 -7.63 2.71 -19.68
N VAL A 58 -6.54 2.10 -20.16
CA VAL A 58 -5.18 2.68 -20.06
C VAL A 58 -5.05 3.89 -21.00
N ASP A 59 -5.56 3.76 -22.21
CA ASP A 59 -5.59 4.82 -23.21
C ASP A 59 -6.97 5.48 -23.25
N GLN A 60 -7.04 6.66 -23.86
CA GLN A 60 -8.31 7.32 -24.12
C GLN A 60 -9.23 6.39 -24.91
N SER A 61 -10.44 6.19 -24.40
CA SER A 61 -11.44 5.27 -24.95
C SER A 61 -12.80 5.95 -24.99
N TYR A 62 -13.68 5.42 -25.83
CA TYR A 62 -15.04 5.92 -25.98
C TYR A 62 -16.06 4.79 -25.84
N LEU A 63 -17.14 5.09 -25.13
CA LEU A 63 -18.34 4.28 -25.14
C LEU A 63 -19.13 4.56 -26.42
N THR A 64 -18.99 3.67 -27.40
CA THR A 64 -19.64 3.67 -28.71
C THR A 64 -20.76 2.64 -28.76
N ASP A 65 -21.68 2.75 -29.71
CA ASP A 65 -22.83 1.84 -29.83
C ASP A 65 -22.47 0.34 -29.80
N ASN A 66 -21.26 -0.02 -30.24
CA ASN A 66 -20.74 -1.39 -30.24
C ASN A 66 -19.68 -1.67 -29.16
N SER A 67 -19.56 -0.83 -28.12
CA SER A 67 -18.62 -1.03 -27.02
C SER A 67 -18.99 -2.28 -26.21
N PRO A 68 -18.13 -3.31 -26.17
CA PRO A 68 -18.45 -4.56 -25.48
C PRO A 68 -18.68 -4.39 -23.99
N ASP A 69 -18.06 -3.38 -23.36
CA ASP A 69 -18.19 -3.10 -21.93
C ASP A 69 -19.65 -2.92 -21.54
N PHE A 70 -20.39 -2.04 -22.21
CA PHE A 70 -21.82 -1.84 -21.91
C PHE A 70 -22.64 -3.10 -22.14
N TRP A 71 -22.47 -3.75 -23.30
CA TRP A 71 -23.29 -4.90 -23.67
C TRP A 71 -23.04 -6.12 -22.76
N LYS A 72 -21.80 -6.35 -22.35
CA LYS A 72 -21.45 -7.37 -21.35
C LYS A 72 -22.03 -7.05 -19.99
N THR A 73 -21.93 -5.79 -19.54
CA THR A 73 -22.54 -5.35 -18.28
C THR A 73 -24.04 -5.58 -18.31
N LEU A 74 -24.76 -5.14 -19.35
CA LEU A 74 -26.20 -5.36 -19.47
C LEU A 74 -26.55 -6.86 -19.49
N LYS A 75 -25.76 -7.67 -20.20
CA LYS A 75 -25.91 -9.12 -20.21
C LYS A 75 -25.73 -9.73 -18.81
N ASN A 76 -24.79 -9.24 -18.00
CA ASN A 76 -24.59 -9.74 -16.65
C ASN A 76 -25.78 -9.38 -15.75
N LEU A 77 -26.28 -8.15 -15.83
CA LEU A 77 -27.44 -7.67 -15.05
C LEU A 77 -28.73 -8.46 -15.31
N ILE A 78 -28.92 -9.01 -16.51
CA ILE A 78 -30.09 -9.87 -16.80
C ILE A 78 -29.90 -11.33 -16.39
N THR A 79 -28.66 -11.74 -16.08
CA THR A 79 -28.32 -13.13 -15.70
C THR A 79 -28.11 -13.32 -14.21
N GLU A 80 -27.71 -12.27 -13.50
CA GLU A 80 -27.36 -12.33 -12.07
C GLU A 80 -28.56 -11.94 -11.20
N ASP A 81 -28.53 -12.37 -9.93
CA ASP A 81 -29.54 -11.96 -8.96
C ASP A 81 -29.27 -10.54 -8.48
N ILE A 82 -30.08 -9.62 -8.98
CA ILE A 82 -30.01 -8.18 -8.70
C ILE A 82 -31.12 -7.71 -7.75
N SER A 83 -31.81 -8.63 -7.08
CA SER A 83 -33.02 -8.34 -6.30
C SER A 83 -32.79 -7.39 -5.11
N GLY A 84 -31.56 -7.29 -4.61
CA GLY A 84 -31.16 -6.37 -3.54
C GLY A 84 -30.58 -5.04 -4.01
N ILE A 85 -30.39 -4.84 -5.32
CA ILE A 85 -29.69 -3.67 -5.85
C ILE A 85 -30.70 -2.60 -6.28
N GLU A 86 -30.58 -1.42 -5.72
CA GLU A 86 -31.44 -0.26 -5.98
C GLU A 86 -31.00 0.49 -7.24
N GLU A 87 -29.69 0.64 -7.44
CA GLU A 87 -29.08 1.32 -8.60
C GLU A 87 -27.87 0.52 -9.11
N PHE A 88 -27.66 0.54 -10.42
CA PHE A 88 -26.48 -0.02 -11.08
C PHE A 88 -25.72 1.06 -11.84
N VAL A 89 -24.45 1.21 -11.52
CA VAL A 89 -23.56 2.20 -12.15
C VAL A 89 -22.55 1.48 -13.01
N LEU A 90 -22.52 1.78 -14.31
CA LEU A 90 -21.35 1.52 -15.15
C LEU A 90 -20.34 2.66 -14.94
N HIS A 91 -19.35 2.43 -14.09
CA HIS A 91 -18.27 3.38 -13.81
C HIS A 91 -17.10 3.15 -14.77
N THR A 92 -16.84 4.09 -15.66
CA THR A 92 -15.84 3.92 -16.72
C THR A 92 -14.98 5.15 -16.95
N THR A 93 -13.69 4.92 -17.24
CA THR A 93 -12.78 5.98 -17.68
C THR A 93 -13.01 6.39 -19.13
N ALA A 94 -13.82 5.64 -19.90
CA ALA A 94 -14.16 6.01 -21.27
C ALA A 94 -15.13 7.19 -21.31
N ASP A 95 -14.95 8.06 -22.29
CA ASP A 95 -15.90 9.14 -22.59
C ASP A 95 -17.13 8.58 -23.32
N ILE A 96 -18.32 9.14 -23.09
CA ILE A 96 -19.47 8.82 -23.95
C ILE A 96 -19.24 9.47 -25.32
N LYS A 97 -19.29 8.66 -26.39
CA LYS A 97 -19.21 9.21 -27.75
C LYS A 97 -20.44 10.07 -28.04
N PRO A 98 -20.29 11.33 -28.47
CA PRO A 98 -21.43 12.17 -28.86
C PRO A 98 -22.26 11.51 -29.96
N ASN A 99 -23.59 11.66 -29.88
CA ASN A 99 -24.56 11.02 -30.77
C ASN A 99 -24.57 9.47 -30.75
N SER A 100 -23.88 8.84 -29.80
CA SER A 100 -24.05 7.40 -29.56
C SER A 100 -25.40 7.11 -28.91
N ILE A 101 -25.78 5.84 -28.85
CA ILE A 101 -26.99 5.38 -28.15
C ILE A 101 -26.95 5.72 -26.65
N TYR A 102 -25.77 6.00 -26.08
CA TYR A 102 -25.55 6.38 -24.68
C TYR A 102 -25.52 7.89 -24.43
N ASP A 103 -25.63 8.71 -25.47
CA ASP A 103 -25.56 10.17 -25.31
C ASP A 103 -26.76 10.71 -24.50
N GLY A 104 -26.50 11.34 -23.36
CA GLY A 104 -27.53 11.74 -22.39
C GLY A 104 -28.29 10.55 -21.77
N TRP A 105 -27.63 9.39 -21.61
CA TRP A 105 -28.25 8.14 -21.14
C TRP A 105 -29.05 8.31 -19.83
N ASP A 106 -28.45 9.00 -18.85
CA ASP A 106 -29.01 9.11 -17.50
C ASP A 106 -30.29 9.97 -17.43
N ASP A 107 -30.52 10.83 -18.43
CA ASP A 107 -31.74 11.65 -18.55
C ASP A 107 -32.91 10.91 -19.24
N LEU A 108 -32.66 9.70 -19.74
CA LEU A 108 -33.65 8.92 -20.48
C LEU A 108 -34.51 8.07 -19.54
N THR A 109 -35.81 8.03 -19.84
CA THR A 109 -36.68 7.02 -19.24
C THR A 109 -36.29 5.62 -19.72
N LYS A 110 -36.54 4.59 -18.91
CA LYS A 110 -36.32 3.18 -19.28
C LYS A 110 -36.89 2.77 -20.64
N THR A 111 -38.02 3.35 -21.06
CA THR A 111 -38.62 3.08 -22.37
C THR A 111 -37.83 3.72 -23.51
N LYS A 112 -37.31 4.94 -23.31
CA LYS A 112 -36.43 5.60 -24.28
C LYS A 112 -35.08 4.88 -24.38
N LYS A 113 -34.49 4.47 -23.24
CA LYS A 113 -33.29 3.63 -23.17
C LYS A 113 -33.48 2.35 -24.00
N TYR A 114 -34.55 1.60 -23.73
CA TYR A 114 -34.88 0.37 -24.49
C TYR A 114 -35.03 0.62 -25.98
N LYS A 115 -35.73 1.68 -26.38
CA LYS A 115 -35.91 2.00 -27.80
C LYS A 115 -34.57 2.25 -28.50
N ARG A 116 -33.68 3.05 -27.89
CA ARG A 116 -32.35 3.30 -28.46
C ARG A 116 -31.54 2.01 -28.61
N LEU A 117 -31.56 1.16 -27.59
CA LEU A 117 -30.89 -0.14 -27.67
C LEU A 117 -31.49 -1.02 -28.77
N LYS A 118 -32.83 -1.05 -28.91
CA LYS A 118 -33.52 -1.88 -29.91
C LYS A 118 -33.34 -1.40 -31.35
N ASP A 119 -33.23 -0.09 -31.55
CA ASP A 119 -33.07 0.50 -32.88
C ASP A 119 -31.59 0.40 -33.37
N HIS A 120 -30.67 -0.03 -32.51
CA HIS A 120 -29.27 -0.28 -32.85
C HIS A 120 -29.11 -1.54 -33.71
N VAL A 121 -28.16 -1.49 -34.66
CA VAL A 121 -27.73 -2.64 -35.46
C VAL A 121 -26.41 -3.15 -34.90
N PRO A 122 -26.37 -4.30 -34.20
CA PRO A 122 -25.18 -4.77 -33.53
C PRO A 122 -24.10 -5.20 -34.53
N ALA A 123 -22.85 -4.80 -34.26
CA ALA A 123 -21.69 -5.39 -34.90
C ALA A 123 -21.43 -6.80 -34.36
N GLU A 124 -20.66 -7.60 -35.11
CA GLU A 124 -20.31 -8.98 -34.76
C GLU A 124 -19.74 -9.12 -33.34
N THR A 125 -18.95 -8.15 -32.89
CA THR A 125 -18.31 -8.14 -31.57
C THR A 125 -19.28 -8.09 -30.40
N VAL A 126 -20.53 -7.64 -30.61
CA VAL A 126 -21.55 -7.50 -29.56
C VAL A 126 -22.85 -8.22 -29.87
N ALA A 127 -22.98 -8.86 -31.04
CA ALA A 127 -24.19 -9.51 -31.50
C ALA A 127 -24.75 -10.54 -30.50
N ASP A 128 -23.90 -11.41 -29.92
CA ASP A 128 -24.33 -12.40 -28.93
C ASP A 128 -24.91 -11.74 -27.66
N PHE A 129 -24.30 -10.64 -27.18
CA PHE A 129 -24.80 -9.91 -26.01
C PHE A 129 -26.10 -9.18 -26.33
N TYR A 130 -26.18 -8.58 -27.52
CA TYR A 130 -27.40 -7.94 -28.03
C TYR A 130 -28.55 -8.95 -28.10
N ASP A 131 -28.32 -10.13 -28.69
CA ASP A 131 -29.37 -11.14 -28.83
C ASP A 131 -29.84 -11.65 -27.48
N LYS A 132 -28.92 -11.90 -26.55
CA LYS A 132 -29.28 -12.30 -25.18
C LYS A 132 -30.08 -11.24 -24.44
N THR A 133 -29.83 -9.96 -24.67
CA THR A 133 -30.42 -8.86 -23.88
C THR A 133 -31.64 -8.20 -24.52
N ILE A 134 -31.65 -8.02 -25.84
CA ILE A 134 -32.69 -7.27 -26.57
C ILE A 134 -33.62 -8.21 -27.34
N THR A 135 -33.06 -9.18 -28.06
CA THR A 135 -33.85 -10.11 -28.90
C THR A 135 -34.58 -11.15 -28.06
N ASN A 136 -33.86 -11.80 -27.14
CA ASN A 136 -34.32 -13.01 -26.44
C ASN A 136 -34.79 -12.76 -25.00
N PHE A 137 -34.56 -11.57 -24.44
CA PHE A 137 -34.99 -11.25 -23.08
C PHE A 137 -36.33 -10.49 -23.06
N PRO A 138 -37.30 -10.87 -22.21
CA PRO A 138 -38.60 -10.20 -22.20
C PRO A 138 -38.47 -8.72 -21.85
N ARG A 139 -38.95 -7.83 -22.74
CA ARG A 139 -38.97 -6.37 -22.54
C ARG A 139 -39.49 -5.97 -21.16
N LYS A 140 -40.58 -6.60 -20.69
CA LYS A 140 -41.19 -6.31 -19.38
C LYS A 140 -40.21 -6.52 -18.20
N ASN A 141 -39.27 -7.44 -18.33
CA ASN A 141 -38.25 -7.74 -17.32
C ASN A 141 -37.01 -6.85 -17.51
N LEU A 142 -36.70 -6.44 -18.75
CA LEU A 142 -35.56 -5.55 -19.03
C LEU A 142 -35.80 -4.11 -18.56
N LEU A 143 -37.03 -3.63 -18.70
CA LEU A 143 -37.37 -2.24 -18.38
C LEU A 143 -37.02 -1.84 -16.94
N PRO A 144 -37.31 -2.65 -15.90
CA PRO A 144 -36.83 -2.39 -14.53
C PRO A 144 -35.30 -2.31 -14.41
N ILE A 145 -34.55 -3.12 -15.16
CA ILE A 145 -33.07 -3.10 -15.13
C ILE A 145 -32.55 -1.80 -15.73
N LEU A 146 -33.10 -1.38 -16.88
CA LEU A 146 -32.73 -0.12 -17.54
C LEU A 146 -33.13 1.12 -16.72
N ASP A 147 -34.13 1.00 -15.84
CA ASP A 147 -34.52 2.05 -14.90
C ASP A 147 -33.40 2.32 -13.88
N LYS A 148 -32.75 1.25 -13.43
CA LYS A 148 -31.68 1.29 -12.42
C LYS A 148 -30.30 1.55 -12.99
N LEU A 149 -30.09 1.36 -14.31
CA LEU A 149 -28.78 1.44 -14.95
C LEU A 149 -28.39 2.88 -15.32
N THR A 150 -27.35 3.40 -14.68
CA THR A 150 -26.71 4.69 -14.94
C THR A 150 -25.28 4.51 -15.49
N ILE A 151 -24.74 5.55 -16.15
CA ILE A 151 -23.38 5.53 -16.72
C ILE A 151 -22.55 6.68 -16.17
N LYS A 152 -21.64 6.37 -15.26
CA LYS A 152 -20.64 7.32 -14.77
C LYS A 152 -19.39 7.25 -15.65
N SER A 153 -19.42 8.01 -16.74
CA SER A 153 -18.36 8.07 -17.77
C SER A 153 -17.28 9.12 -17.46
N SER A 154 -16.22 9.16 -18.28
CA SER A 154 -15.13 10.16 -18.18
C SER A 154 -14.47 10.19 -16.81
N GLN A 155 -14.37 9.04 -16.15
CA GLN A 155 -13.78 8.93 -14.82
C GLN A 155 -12.25 9.01 -14.88
N LEU A 156 -11.65 9.49 -13.80
CA LEU A 156 -10.20 9.62 -13.65
C LEU A 156 -9.48 8.30 -13.92
N SER A 157 -8.32 8.34 -14.56
CA SER A 157 -7.44 7.17 -14.68
C SER A 157 -6.99 6.68 -13.31
N VAL A 158 -6.45 5.46 -13.24
CA VAL A 158 -5.94 4.89 -11.98
C VAL A 158 -4.94 5.79 -11.25
N LYS A 159 -4.05 6.47 -12.00
CA LYS A 159 -3.07 7.38 -11.42
C LYS A 159 -3.72 8.65 -10.87
N GLU A 160 -4.63 9.24 -11.63
CA GLU A 160 -5.33 10.46 -11.21
C GLU A 160 -6.26 10.19 -10.01
N LYS A 161 -6.91 9.03 -9.98
CA LYS A 161 -7.73 8.59 -8.84
C LYS A 161 -6.90 8.41 -7.57
N TRP A 162 -5.66 7.89 -7.69
CA TRP A 162 -4.74 7.82 -6.55
C TRP A 162 -4.42 9.22 -5.99
N GLU A 163 -4.09 10.17 -6.86
CA GLU A 163 -3.81 11.55 -6.45
C GLU A 163 -5.05 12.23 -5.84
N GLU A 164 -6.24 12.02 -6.41
CA GLU A 164 -7.49 12.54 -5.87
C GLU A 164 -7.78 12.02 -4.45
N LEU A 165 -7.59 10.71 -4.23
CA LEU A 165 -7.84 10.08 -2.93
C LEU A 165 -6.92 10.64 -1.83
N LYS A 166 -5.66 10.99 -2.15
CA LYS A 166 -4.74 11.64 -1.19
C LYS A 166 -5.26 12.99 -0.72
N GLU A 167 -5.97 13.71 -1.57
CA GLU A 167 -6.56 15.02 -1.27
C GLU A 167 -7.99 14.92 -0.71
N ASN A 168 -8.48 13.71 -0.41
CA ASN A 168 -9.78 13.52 0.22
C ASN A 168 -9.84 14.28 1.55
N ARG A 169 -10.95 14.97 1.83
CA ARG A 169 -11.19 15.75 3.06
C ARG A 169 -10.83 14.97 4.34
N LEU A 170 -11.06 13.66 4.36
CA LEU A 170 -10.77 12.79 5.50
C LEU A 170 -9.29 12.50 5.71
N LEU A 171 -8.41 12.97 4.82
CA LEU A 171 -6.95 12.93 4.93
C LEU A 171 -6.34 14.35 4.94
N THR A 172 -7.12 15.40 4.65
CA THR A 172 -6.59 16.77 4.60
C THR A 172 -6.04 17.30 5.94
N TYR A 173 -6.47 16.72 7.07
CA TYR A 173 -5.90 17.03 8.39
C TYR A 173 -4.48 16.48 8.58
N ILE A 174 -4.05 15.55 7.72
CA ILE A 174 -2.70 15.00 7.71
C ILE A 174 -1.81 15.94 6.87
N PRO A 175 -0.60 16.30 7.36
CA PRO A 175 0.39 17.04 6.59
C PRO A 175 0.67 16.37 5.24
N LYS A 176 0.93 17.18 4.20
CA LYS A 176 0.92 16.75 2.80
C LYS A 176 1.95 15.65 2.52
N GLU A 177 3.11 15.76 3.15
CA GLU A 177 4.25 14.84 3.12
C GLU A 177 3.91 13.42 3.62
N PHE A 178 2.88 13.27 4.47
CA PHE A 178 2.47 11.98 5.01
C PHE A 178 1.23 11.38 4.33
N ARG A 179 0.59 12.09 3.40
CA ARG A 179 -0.66 11.63 2.77
C ARG A 179 -0.47 10.41 1.86
N GLU A 180 0.70 10.26 1.25
CA GLU A 180 1.06 9.05 0.50
C GLU A 180 1.05 7.84 1.44
N ASP A 181 1.72 7.94 2.59
CA ASP A 181 1.78 6.88 3.59
C ASP A 181 0.41 6.56 4.21
N ALA A 182 -0.42 7.59 4.39
CA ALA A 182 -1.78 7.42 4.86
C ALA A 182 -2.62 6.63 3.85
N LEU A 183 -2.55 6.97 2.55
CA LEU A 183 -3.28 6.26 1.51
C LEU A 183 -2.74 4.84 1.29
N ASP A 184 -1.43 4.64 1.35
CA ASP A 184 -0.79 3.31 1.32
C ASP A 184 -1.32 2.40 2.45
N TRP A 185 -1.48 2.96 3.66
CA TRP A 185 -2.08 2.21 4.76
C TRP A 185 -3.52 1.83 4.47
N ILE A 186 -4.35 2.77 3.95
CA ILE A 186 -5.76 2.51 3.60
C ILE A 186 -5.84 1.45 2.50
N TYR A 187 -5.02 1.56 1.47
CA TYR A 187 -4.94 0.59 0.38
C TYR A 187 -4.56 -0.80 0.89
N GLY A 188 -3.57 -0.87 1.78
CA GLY A 188 -3.16 -2.10 2.47
C GLY A 188 -4.28 -2.67 3.35
N TYR A 189 -5.00 -1.82 4.08
CA TYR A 189 -6.13 -2.21 4.93
C TYR A 189 -7.22 -2.92 4.12
N VAL A 190 -7.63 -2.30 3.00
CA VAL A 190 -8.67 -2.84 2.12
C VAL A 190 -8.25 -4.18 1.53
N ASN A 191 -7.04 -4.28 0.98
CA ASN A 191 -6.53 -5.55 0.43
C ASN A 191 -6.39 -6.65 1.48
N LYS A 192 -6.01 -6.30 2.72
CA LYS A 192 -5.90 -7.28 3.81
C LYS A 192 -7.23 -7.97 4.11
N ARG A 193 -8.38 -7.31 3.90
CA ARG A 193 -9.69 -7.94 4.10
C ARG A 193 -9.91 -9.17 3.20
N ALA A 194 -9.39 -9.15 1.97
CA ALA A 194 -9.45 -10.29 1.05
C ALA A 194 -8.57 -11.48 1.52
N ILE A 195 -7.48 -11.19 2.24
CA ILE A 195 -6.60 -12.21 2.82
C ILE A 195 -7.27 -12.86 4.03
N GLU A 196 -7.94 -12.05 4.86
CA GLU A 196 -8.64 -12.53 6.05
C GLU A 196 -9.88 -13.37 5.72
N ASP A 197 -10.56 -13.06 4.62
CA ASP A 197 -11.70 -13.82 4.11
C ASP A 197 -11.62 -13.95 2.58
N CYS A 198 -11.03 -15.07 2.12
CA CYS A 198 -10.84 -15.33 0.69
C CYS A 198 -12.14 -15.66 -0.07
N ARG A 199 -13.29 -15.73 0.63
CA ARG A 199 -14.61 -15.98 0.02
C ARG A 199 -15.44 -14.72 -0.05
N TYR A 200 -15.25 -13.78 0.88
CA TYR A 200 -16.03 -12.55 0.98
C TYR A 200 -15.14 -11.36 1.27
N TRP A 201 -14.73 -10.65 0.21
CA TRP A 201 -13.99 -9.41 0.36
C TRP A 201 -14.92 -8.28 0.77
N ARG A 202 -14.95 -8.00 2.07
CA ARG A 202 -15.87 -7.04 2.69
C ARG A 202 -15.15 -6.06 3.61
N ILE A 203 -15.59 -4.81 3.57
CA ILE A 203 -15.11 -3.72 4.41
C ILE A 203 -16.30 -3.22 5.22
N LYS A 204 -16.28 -3.48 6.53
CA LYS A 204 -17.29 -2.94 7.45
C LYS A 204 -16.90 -1.50 7.78
N ILE A 205 -17.79 -0.56 7.51
CA ILE A 205 -17.46 0.88 7.62
C ILE A 205 -17.11 1.29 9.05
N ASN A 206 -17.75 0.72 10.06
CA ASN A 206 -17.41 1.02 11.45
C ASN A 206 -15.97 0.59 11.81
N ASP A 207 -15.57 -0.61 11.36
CA ASP A 207 -14.23 -1.14 11.63
C ASP A 207 -13.20 -0.32 10.85
N PHE A 208 -13.49 -0.03 9.59
CA PHE A 208 -12.66 0.83 8.73
C PHE A 208 -12.44 2.21 9.35
N ASP A 209 -13.50 2.90 9.77
CA ASP A 209 -13.38 4.24 10.36
C ASP A 209 -12.59 4.22 11.66
N SER A 210 -12.84 3.24 12.54
CA SER A 210 -12.12 3.07 13.79
C SER A 210 -10.63 2.81 13.56
N ASP A 211 -10.31 1.83 12.72
CA ASP A 211 -8.92 1.44 12.44
C ASP A 211 -8.17 2.56 11.71
N ARG A 212 -8.84 3.26 10.79
CA ARG A 212 -8.29 4.44 10.09
C ARG A 212 -7.97 5.55 11.08
N GLN A 213 -8.90 5.90 11.97
CA GLN A 213 -8.67 6.95 12.95
C GLN A 213 -7.48 6.61 13.85
N ILE A 214 -7.41 5.38 14.37
CA ILE A 214 -6.31 4.94 15.24
C ILE A 214 -4.98 4.93 14.48
N SER A 215 -4.96 4.35 13.28
CA SER A 215 -3.72 4.11 12.53
C SER A 215 -3.14 5.37 11.90
N LEU A 216 -4.00 6.33 11.55
CA LEU A 216 -3.57 7.59 10.94
C LEU A 216 -3.28 8.69 11.96
N ASN A 217 -3.68 8.54 13.22
CA ASN A 217 -3.41 9.53 14.29
C ASN A 217 -1.90 9.81 14.48
N LYS A 218 -1.04 8.84 14.18
CA LYS A 218 0.42 9.02 14.22
C LYS A 218 0.95 10.07 13.25
N PHE A 219 0.18 10.42 12.21
CA PHE A 219 0.56 11.45 11.24
C PHE A 219 0.02 12.83 11.61
N THR A 220 -0.67 12.97 12.74
CA THR A 220 -1.30 14.24 13.16
C THR A 220 -0.65 14.89 14.36
N ASP A 221 0.30 14.20 15.00
CA ASP A 221 1.09 14.80 16.07
C ASP A 221 2.11 15.77 15.47
N ASP A 222 2.53 16.78 16.24
CA ASP A 222 3.61 17.72 15.86
C ASP A 222 4.99 17.04 15.70
N GLN A 223 5.04 15.71 15.76
CA GLN A 223 6.23 14.89 15.63
C GLN A 223 6.14 14.01 14.38
N ILE A 224 7.28 13.81 13.74
CA ILE A 224 7.42 12.99 12.53
C ILE A 224 7.24 11.53 12.91
N PRO A 225 6.28 10.79 12.34
CA PRO A 225 6.11 9.39 12.65
C PRO A 225 7.27 8.57 12.11
N PHE A 226 7.80 7.67 12.94
CA PHE A 226 8.86 6.76 12.51
C PHE A 226 8.34 5.81 11.41
N PRO A 227 9.06 5.63 10.29
CA PRO A 227 8.59 4.84 9.17
C PRO A 227 8.53 3.34 9.48
N ALA A 228 7.43 2.71 9.10
CA ALA A 228 7.25 1.27 9.23
C ALA A 228 7.84 0.53 8.00
N ILE A 229 9.09 0.08 8.11
CA ILE A 229 9.74 -0.74 7.07
C ILE A 229 9.49 -2.23 7.33
N ASN A 230 8.76 -2.89 6.41
CA ASN A 230 8.52 -4.34 6.46
C ASN A 230 9.82 -5.09 6.15
N LYS A 231 10.18 -6.04 7.02
CA LYS A 231 11.32 -6.95 6.86
C LYS A 231 11.35 -7.67 5.51
N GLU A 232 10.20 -8.08 4.98
CA GLU A 232 10.11 -8.83 3.72
C GLU A 232 10.43 -7.98 2.48
N LYS A 233 10.34 -6.66 2.61
CA LYS A 233 10.63 -5.71 1.52
C LYS A 233 12.11 -5.34 1.43
N VAL A 234 12.93 -5.88 2.32
CA VAL A 234 14.33 -5.50 2.44
C VAL A 234 15.20 -6.74 2.33
N ASP A 235 15.72 -6.95 1.12
CA ASP A 235 16.73 -7.95 0.83
C ASP A 235 17.84 -7.32 -0.01
N SER A 236 19.05 -7.83 0.14
CA SER A 236 20.21 -7.40 -0.64
C SER A 236 20.88 -8.63 -1.22
N ILE A 237 21.12 -8.58 -2.54
CA ILE A 237 21.91 -9.57 -3.26
C ILE A 237 23.36 -9.53 -2.75
N ASP A 238 23.83 -8.33 -2.39
CA ASP A 238 25.12 -8.12 -1.76
C ASP A 238 25.00 -8.20 -0.23
N ARG A 239 25.72 -9.15 0.36
CA ARG A 239 25.76 -9.37 1.81
C ARG A 239 27.17 -9.21 2.38
N ASP A 240 28.10 -8.65 1.59
CA ASP A 240 29.48 -8.40 2.01
C ASP A 240 29.57 -7.10 2.84
N PHE A 241 28.95 -7.12 4.02
CA PHE A 241 29.05 -6.03 4.98
C PHE A 241 30.17 -6.29 5.98
N ARG A 242 30.88 -5.25 6.42
CA ARG A 242 31.99 -5.43 7.38
C ARG A 242 31.52 -5.99 8.71
N PHE A 243 30.38 -5.51 9.22
CA PHE A 243 29.81 -6.03 10.46
C PHE A 243 29.45 -7.51 10.36
N VAL A 244 29.05 -8.00 9.18
CA VAL A 244 28.80 -9.44 8.93
C VAL A 244 30.10 -10.22 9.05
N ASN A 245 31.19 -9.71 8.47
CA ASN A 245 32.50 -10.33 8.54
C ASN A 245 33.02 -10.38 9.99
N GLU A 246 32.88 -9.31 10.77
CA GLU A 246 33.21 -9.32 12.21
C GLU A 246 32.35 -10.30 13.01
N MET A 247 31.03 -10.33 12.76
CA MET A 247 30.15 -11.27 13.45
C MET A 247 30.50 -12.73 13.15
N LYS A 248 30.93 -13.03 11.92
CA LYS A 248 31.40 -14.38 11.53
C LYS A 248 32.72 -14.73 12.21
N LYS A 249 33.67 -13.79 12.29
CA LYS A 249 34.93 -13.98 13.03
C LYS A 249 34.68 -14.27 14.51
N LEU A 250 33.71 -13.58 15.10
CA LEU A 250 33.25 -13.82 16.47
C LEU A 250 32.31 -15.04 16.57
N GLU A 251 32.18 -15.88 15.54
CA GLU A 251 31.41 -17.13 15.57
C GLU A 251 29.94 -16.98 16.01
N PHE A 252 29.31 -15.85 15.67
CA PHE A 252 27.87 -15.70 15.91
C PHE A 252 27.07 -16.65 15.01
N ARG A 253 25.99 -17.22 15.56
CA ARG A 253 25.07 -18.08 14.80
C ARG A 253 24.51 -17.34 13.58
N ASN A 254 24.38 -18.04 12.45
CA ASN A 254 23.83 -17.47 11.20
C ASN A 254 22.49 -16.75 11.41
N SER A 255 21.58 -17.28 12.24
CA SER A 255 20.29 -16.63 12.53
C SER A 255 20.40 -15.28 13.26
N ARG A 256 21.52 -14.99 13.92
CA ARG A 256 21.82 -13.65 14.46
C ARG A 256 22.35 -12.73 13.38
N VAL A 257 23.25 -13.22 12.54
CA VAL A 257 23.79 -12.47 11.39
C VAL A 257 22.67 -12.04 10.44
N GLU A 258 21.74 -12.94 10.11
CA GLU A 258 20.57 -12.64 9.27
C GLU A 258 19.66 -11.56 9.87
N ARG A 259 19.50 -11.54 11.19
CA ARG A 259 18.75 -10.48 11.87
C ARG A 259 19.49 -9.15 11.82
N ALA A 260 20.80 -9.15 12.04
CA ALA A 260 21.63 -7.95 11.94
C ALA A 260 21.60 -7.33 10.54
N ILE A 261 21.68 -8.15 9.48
CA ILE A 261 21.51 -7.70 8.08
C ILE A 261 20.14 -7.06 7.88
N SER A 262 19.08 -7.73 8.36
CA SER A 262 17.72 -7.19 8.24
C SER A 262 17.56 -5.85 8.96
N ASP A 263 18.06 -5.73 10.19
CA ASP A 263 18.00 -4.49 10.98
C ASP A 263 18.80 -3.36 10.30
N PHE A 264 20.01 -3.65 9.81
CA PHE A 264 20.87 -2.71 9.07
C PHE A 264 20.18 -2.15 7.82
N LEU A 265 19.67 -3.03 6.95
CA LEU A 265 19.05 -2.59 5.69
C LEU A 265 17.74 -1.83 5.94
N ARG A 266 16.93 -2.28 6.91
CA ARG A 266 15.69 -1.58 7.30
C ARG A 266 15.99 -0.21 7.90
N ALA A 267 17.07 -0.09 8.69
CA ALA A 267 17.50 1.19 9.23
C ALA A 267 17.92 2.16 8.11
N GLY A 268 18.64 1.69 7.09
CA GLY A 268 18.99 2.50 5.92
C GLY A 268 17.75 3.03 5.19
N GLN A 269 16.77 2.17 4.89
CA GLN A 269 15.52 2.61 4.27
C GLN A 269 14.71 3.56 5.16
N SER A 270 14.69 3.33 6.47
CA SER A 270 14.03 4.22 7.43
C SER A 270 14.67 5.61 7.43
N ARG A 271 16.01 5.67 7.39
CA ARG A 271 16.75 6.94 7.33
C ARG A 271 16.42 7.71 6.05
N ILE A 272 16.41 7.04 4.89
CA ILE A 272 16.01 7.66 3.62
C ILE A 272 14.59 8.20 3.70
N LYS A 273 13.67 7.43 4.28
CA LYS A 273 12.26 7.83 4.41
C LYS A 273 12.06 9.00 5.37
N LEU A 274 12.74 8.99 6.52
CA LEU A 274 12.76 10.13 7.44
C LEU A 274 13.26 11.40 6.75
N LEU A 275 14.40 11.32 6.04
CA LEU A 275 14.94 12.45 5.28
C LEU A 275 14.02 12.92 4.15
N SER A 276 13.17 12.04 3.60
CA SER A 276 12.18 12.44 2.59
C SER A 276 11.02 13.24 3.17
N TYR A 277 10.76 13.14 4.48
CA TYR A 277 9.76 13.94 5.16
C TYR A 277 10.26 15.36 5.41
N GLU A 278 11.42 15.49 6.06
CA GLU A 278 12.03 16.79 6.41
C GLU A 278 13.54 16.76 6.18
N PRO A 279 14.02 17.02 4.94
CA PRO A 279 15.42 16.78 4.57
C PRO A 279 16.43 17.70 5.25
N THR A 280 16.02 18.91 5.67
CA THR A 280 16.95 19.91 6.20
C THR A 280 17.22 19.71 7.69
N THR A 281 16.17 19.68 8.51
CA THR A 281 16.31 19.59 9.98
C THR A 281 16.66 18.16 10.41
N LEU A 282 16.04 17.14 9.82
CA LEU A 282 16.32 15.75 10.22
C LEU A 282 17.72 15.28 9.81
N ALA A 283 18.36 15.89 8.82
CA ALA A 283 19.74 15.49 8.46
C ALA A 283 20.67 15.64 9.66
N GLU A 284 20.68 16.83 10.27
CA GLU A 284 21.48 17.13 11.45
C GLU A 284 21.04 16.28 12.65
N THR A 285 19.73 16.19 12.92
CA THR A 285 19.20 15.36 14.03
C THR A 285 19.60 13.89 13.92
N LEU A 286 19.60 13.33 12.71
CA LEU A 286 19.95 11.93 12.49
C LEU A 286 21.46 11.70 12.53
N ASP A 287 22.28 12.70 12.20
CA ASP A 287 23.74 12.63 12.38
C ASP A 287 24.11 12.70 13.88
N GLU A 288 23.47 13.59 14.64
CA GLU A 288 23.61 13.66 16.10
C GLU A 288 23.16 12.36 16.79
N TYR A 289 22.07 11.76 16.29
CA TYR A 289 21.60 10.45 16.76
C TYR A 289 22.63 9.34 16.55
N ASP A 290 23.27 9.30 15.37
CA ASP A 290 24.30 8.30 15.08
C ASP A 290 25.57 8.51 15.92
N ALA A 291 25.95 9.76 16.16
CA ALA A 291 27.04 10.11 17.08
C ALA A 291 26.73 9.65 18.52
N THR A 292 25.50 9.87 18.99
CA THR A 292 25.05 9.40 20.32
C THR A 292 25.08 7.88 20.43
N ILE A 293 24.66 7.16 19.38
CA ILE A 293 24.77 5.69 19.33
C ILE A 293 26.24 5.26 19.40
N LEU A 294 27.11 5.90 18.63
CA LEU A 294 28.53 5.58 18.60
C LEU A 294 29.16 5.75 19.98
N GLU A 295 28.98 6.92 20.60
CA GLU A 295 29.48 7.23 21.94
C GLU A 295 29.00 6.22 23.00
N CYS A 296 27.74 5.79 22.93
CA CYS A 296 27.19 4.76 23.82
C CYS A 296 27.88 3.41 23.68
N VAL A 297 28.25 3.01 22.46
CA VAL A 297 28.89 1.72 22.20
C VAL A 297 30.40 1.79 22.51
N GLU A 298 31.05 2.93 22.22
CA GLU A 298 32.44 3.21 22.60
C GLU A 298 32.63 3.20 24.11
N SER A 299 31.76 3.89 24.86
CA SER A 299 31.80 3.90 26.33
C SER A 299 31.74 2.49 26.94
N LYS A 300 30.97 1.59 26.31
CA LYS A 300 30.93 0.18 26.73
C LYS A 300 32.20 -0.57 26.34
N LYS A 301 32.78 -0.26 25.18
CA LYS A 301 34.03 -0.86 24.74
C LYS A 301 35.16 -0.50 25.72
N ASP A 302 35.25 0.76 26.14
CA ASP A 302 36.22 1.22 27.13
C ASP A 302 36.11 0.45 28.44
N TYR A 303 34.88 0.28 28.97
CA TYR A 303 34.62 -0.51 30.18
C TYR A 303 35.14 -1.96 30.10
N TRP A 304 34.99 -2.61 28.94
CA TRP A 304 35.49 -3.98 28.73
C TRP A 304 36.99 -4.01 28.41
N ALA A 305 37.51 -2.96 27.78
CA ALA A 305 38.94 -2.78 27.50
C ALA A 305 39.75 -2.67 28.79
N GLU A 306 39.26 -1.95 29.81
CA GLU A 306 39.89 -1.86 31.14
C GLU A 306 40.07 -3.22 31.84
N GLN A 307 39.34 -4.25 31.40
CA GLN A 307 39.40 -5.60 31.95
C GLN A 307 40.33 -6.54 31.17
N LEU A 308 41.00 -6.03 30.12
CA LEU A 308 41.94 -6.75 29.26
C LEU A 308 43.36 -6.22 29.44
N GLU A 309 44.31 -7.15 29.48
CA GLU A 309 45.72 -6.84 29.35
C GLU A 309 46.17 -6.90 27.88
N THR A 310 47.25 -6.19 27.53
CA THR A 310 47.74 -6.13 26.14
C THR A 310 48.12 -7.49 25.55
N ASN A 311 48.61 -8.41 26.39
CA ASN A 311 48.93 -9.81 26.03
C ASN A 311 47.68 -10.69 25.84
N GLU A 312 46.49 -10.23 26.24
CA GLU A 312 45.22 -10.96 26.10
C GLU A 312 44.49 -10.63 24.79
N ILE A 313 44.98 -9.66 23.99
CA ILE A 313 44.43 -9.37 22.66
C ILE A 313 44.52 -10.62 21.77
N GLY A 314 43.41 -10.95 21.09
CA GLY A 314 43.29 -12.15 20.25
C GLY A 314 43.11 -13.46 21.03
N SER A 315 43.06 -13.42 22.37
CA SER A 315 42.75 -14.60 23.19
C SER A 315 41.25 -14.94 23.19
N GLU A 316 40.92 -16.14 23.67
CA GLU A 316 39.51 -16.53 23.92
C GLU A 316 38.79 -15.56 24.88
N LYS A 317 39.53 -14.94 25.82
CA LYS A 317 38.98 -13.93 26.73
C LYS A 317 38.57 -12.66 25.98
N ALA A 318 39.42 -12.16 25.07
CA ALA A 318 39.09 -11.00 24.23
C ALA A 318 37.89 -11.29 23.32
N VAL A 319 37.83 -12.49 22.71
CA VAL A 319 36.67 -12.91 21.90
C VAL A 319 35.39 -12.97 22.74
N LYS A 320 35.48 -13.48 23.98
CA LYS A 320 34.35 -13.49 24.91
C LYS A 320 33.88 -12.08 25.24
N PHE A 321 34.79 -11.16 25.56
CA PHE A 321 34.43 -9.76 25.84
C PHE A 321 33.85 -9.06 24.63
N SER A 322 34.34 -9.32 23.41
CA SER A 322 33.72 -8.80 22.18
C SER A 322 32.29 -9.31 22.01
N LYS A 323 32.01 -10.58 22.34
CA LYS A 323 30.65 -11.14 22.34
C LYS A 323 29.78 -10.50 23.41
N ASP A 324 30.32 -10.25 24.60
CA ASP A 324 29.60 -9.63 25.72
C ASP A 324 29.29 -8.15 25.40
N LEU A 325 30.26 -7.38 24.93
CA LEU A 325 30.09 -6.01 24.41
C LEU A 325 29.00 -5.93 23.34
N TYR A 326 29.02 -6.83 22.36
CA TYR A 326 27.97 -6.93 21.34
C TYR A 326 26.60 -7.16 21.99
N ASN A 327 26.49 -8.11 22.92
CA ASN A 327 25.21 -8.44 23.55
C ASN A 327 24.69 -7.29 24.42
N GLU A 328 25.55 -6.63 25.18
CA GLU A 328 25.24 -5.43 25.97
C GLU A 328 24.78 -4.28 25.09
N SER A 329 25.41 -4.09 23.94
CA SER A 329 25.10 -3.00 23.00
C SER A 329 23.80 -3.27 22.24
N ILE A 330 23.65 -4.47 21.67
CA ILE A 330 22.53 -4.77 20.77
C ILE A 330 21.26 -5.18 21.53
N ASN A 331 21.38 -5.89 22.66
CA ASN A 331 20.22 -6.48 23.34
C ASN A 331 19.81 -5.77 24.63
N LYS A 332 20.73 -5.05 25.27
CA LYS A 332 20.48 -4.43 26.59
C LYS A 332 20.50 -2.90 26.56
N GLN A 333 20.97 -2.27 25.48
CA GLN A 333 20.90 -0.82 25.34
C GLN A 333 19.44 -0.36 25.31
N GLU A 334 19.13 0.62 26.15
CA GLU A 334 17.84 1.28 26.12
C GLU A 334 17.62 2.00 24.78
N LEU A 335 16.36 2.10 24.36
CA LEU A 335 16.03 2.76 23.10
C LEU A 335 16.29 4.27 23.22
N ILE A 336 17.26 4.75 22.44
CA ILE A 336 17.52 6.17 22.25
C ILE A 336 16.44 6.69 21.30
N LYS A 337 15.73 7.73 21.72
CA LYS A 337 14.71 8.40 20.91
C LYS A 337 15.39 9.38 19.96
N ILE A 338 14.91 9.45 18.73
CA ILE A 338 15.31 10.50 17.79
C ILE A 338 14.46 11.74 18.13
N PRO A 339 15.08 12.92 18.36
CA PRO A 339 14.34 14.17 18.55
C PRO A 339 13.32 14.39 17.44
N ASP A 340 12.16 14.94 17.79
CA ASP A 340 11.04 15.24 16.88
C ASP A 340 10.47 14.07 16.08
N VAL A 341 10.94 12.84 16.33
CA VAL A 341 10.43 11.62 15.69
C VAL A 341 9.74 10.75 16.73
N LYS A 342 8.49 10.41 16.44
CA LYS A 342 7.64 9.60 17.32
C LYS A 342 7.83 8.11 17.05
N ASP A 343 7.84 7.32 18.13
CA ASP A 343 7.83 5.85 18.10
C ASP A 343 9.01 5.21 17.34
N THR A 344 10.23 5.73 17.56
CA THR A 344 11.48 5.11 17.02
C THR A 344 11.51 3.62 17.29
N SER A 345 11.88 2.81 16.30
CA SER A 345 11.89 1.36 16.45
C SER A 345 13.27 0.82 16.82
N LEU A 346 13.31 -0.23 17.64
CA LEU A 346 14.55 -0.86 18.10
C LEU A 346 15.43 -1.40 16.96
N TYR A 347 14.84 -1.82 15.84
CA TYR A 347 15.62 -2.28 14.68
C TYR A 347 16.46 -1.15 14.09
N TYR A 348 15.99 0.11 14.20
CA TYR A 348 16.70 1.26 13.68
C TYR A 348 18.01 1.44 14.42
N GLN A 349 17.96 1.54 15.75
CA GLN A 349 19.13 1.66 16.62
C GLN A 349 20.13 0.52 16.38
N LYS A 350 19.67 -0.73 16.32
CA LYS A 350 20.53 -1.89 16.04
C LYS A 350 21.18 -1.79 14.66
N GLY A 351 20.42 -1.40 13.66
CA GLY A 351 20.93 -1.18 12.31
C GLY A 351 21.95 -0.04 12.23
N ARG A 352 21.75 1.04 12.99
CA ARG A 352 22.72 2.15 13.08
C ARG A 352 24.01 1.76 13.82
N MET A 353 23.95 0.91 14.84
CA MET A 353 25.15 0.31 15.45
C MET A 353 25.95 -0.52 14.44
N HIS A 354 25.27 -1.34 13.62
CA HIS A 354 25.92 -2.08 12.53
C HIS A 354 26.46 -1.17 11.43
N HIS A 355 25.80 -0.03 11.18
CA HIS A 355 26.30 0.98 10.26
C HIS A 355 27.63 1.56 10.72
N ASN A 356 27.78 1.90 12.00
CA ASN A 356 29.06 2.41 12.52
C ASN A 356 30.21 1.43 12.28
N VAL A 357 29.96 0.13 12.45
CA VAL A 357 30.94 -0.93 12.11
C VAL A 357 31.20 -0.99 10.60
N ASN A 358 30.15 -0.87 9.79
CA ASN A 358 30.26 -0.89 8.34
C ASN A 358 31.08 0.30 7.79
N GLU A 359 30.93 1.48 8.40
CA GLU A 359 31.67 2.69 8.05
C GLU A 359 33.06 2.78 8.71
N LYS A 360 33.47 1.74 9.45
CA LYS A 360 34.75 1.66 10.19
C LYS A 360 34.90 2.73 11.29
N LEU A 361 33.80 3.25 11.79
CA LEU A 361 33.78 4.13 12.96
C LEU A 361 33.91 3.33 14.25
N PHE A 362 33.56 2.03 14.21
CA PHE A 362 33.60 1.15 15.36
C PHE A 362 34.01 -0.29 14.96
N SER A 363 34.53 -1.07 15.90
CA SER A 363 34.84 -2.50 15.74
C SER A 363 34.47 -3.25 17.01
N TRP A 364 33.81 -4.41 16.86
CA TRP A 364 33.52 -5.29 18.01
C TRP A 364 34.78 -5.98 18.54
N GLU A 365 35.77 -6.20 17.66
CA GLU A 365 37.06 -6.77 18.01
C GLU A 365 37.90 -5.76 18.79
N PHE A 366 38.50 -6.21 19.90
CA PHE A 366 39.48 -5.43 20.66
C PHE A 366 40.84 -5.47 19.97
N ILE A 367 41.43 -4.31 19.77
CA ILE A 367 42.78 -4.10 19.25
C ILE A 367 43.65 -3.40 20.29
N GLY A 368 44.97 -3.48 20.14
CA GLY A 368 45.89 -2.89 21.12
C GLY A 368 45.80 -1.36 21.27
N GLU A 369 45.15 -0.66 20.34
CA GLU A 369 44.85 0.77 20.45
C GLU A 369 43.71 1.05 21.42
N ASP A 370 42.77 0.10 21.61
CA ASP A 370 41.64 0.25 22.53
C ASP A 370 42.06 0.15 24.01
N LEU A 371 43.30 -0.29 24.29
CA LEU A 371 43.83 -0.51 25.65
C LEU A 371 44.75 0.62 26.15
N LYS A 372 44.87 1.71 25.39
CA LYS A 372 45.71 2.87 25.71
C LYS A 372 44.87 3.99 26.26
#